data_AF-A0ABD5DG14-F1
#
_entry.id   AF-A0ABD5DG14-F1
#
_cell.length_a   1.000
_cell.length_b   1.000
_cell.length_c   1.000
_cell.angle_alpha   90.00
_cell.angle_beta   90.00
_cell.angle_gamma   90.00
#
_symmetry.space_group_name_H-M   'P 1'
#
loop_
_entity.id
_entity.type
_entity.pdbx_description
1 polymer ?
#
loop_
_entity_poly.entity_id
_entity_poly.type
_entity_poly.pdbx_seq_one_letter_code
_entity_poly.pdbx_strand_id
1 'polypeptide(L)'
;YISIFRGTPLIAQLFMIYYGLPQFGIELDPIPAAMIGLSLNTAAYAAETLRAAIASIDKGQWEAAASIGMTPWQTMRRAILPQAARVALPPLSNSFISLVKDTSLAATIQVPQLFRQALLITSRTLEVFT
;
A
#
# COMPACT_ATOMS: atom_id res chain seq x y z
N TYR A 1 -0.29 5.00 -13.96
CA TYR A 1 -0.65 4.79 -12.54
C TYR A 1 0.57 4.48 -11.68
N ILE A 2 1.17 3.28 -11.75
CA ILE A 2 2.23 2.83 -10.82
C ILE A 2 3.39 3.83 -10.68
N SER A 3 3.91 4.35 -11.79
CA SER A 3 5.00 5.34 -11.79
C SER A 3 4.63 6.66 -11.10
N ILE A 4 3.38 7.11 -11.19
CA ILE A 4 2.91 8.35 -10.57
C ILE A 4 2.87 8.19 -9.05
N PHE A 5 2.24 7.11 -8.56
CA PHE A 5 2.03 6.90 -7.12
C PHE A 5 3.31 6.49 -6.39
N ARG A 6 4.26 5.81 -7.06
CA ARG A 6 5.59 5.53 -6.51
C ARG A 6 6.56 6.70 -6.65
N GLY A 7 6.31 7.63 -7.59
CA GLY A 7 7.16 8.78 -7.89
C GLY A 7 6.77 10.05 -7.14
N THR A 8 5.63 10.05 -6.43
CA THR A 8 5.16 11.19 -5.64
C THR A 8 5.12 10.84 -4.15
N PRO A 9 5.53 11.76 -3.26
CA PRO A 9 5.45 11.51 -1.82
C PRO A 9 4.02 11.24 -1.35
N LEU A 10 3.84 10.26 -0.47
CA LEU A 10 2.51 9.91 0.09
C LEU A 10 1.84 11.10 0.78
N ILE A 11 2.60 11.93 1.50
CA ILE A 11 2.05 13.14 2.13
C ILE A 11 1.46 14.11 1.10
N ALA A 12 2.11 14.26 -0.07
CA ALA A 12 1.60 15.11 -1.14
C ALA A 12 0.30 14.54 -1.72
N GLN A 13 0.19 13.20 -1.83
CA GLN A 13 -1.04 12.53 -2.25
C GLN A 13 -2.18 12.75 -1.25
N LEU A 14 -1.92 12.62 0.06
CA LEU A 14 -2.91 12.87 1.10
C LEU A 14 -3.39 14.33 1.09
N PHE A 15 -2.47 15.28 0.95
CA PHE A 15 -2.81 16.71 0.85
C PHE A 15 -3.63 17.02 -0.39
N MET A 16 -3.25 16.46 -1.54
CA MET A 16 -4.00 16.65 -2.79
C MET A 16 -5.43 16.10 -2.66
N ILE A 17 -5.61 14.95 -2.02
CA ILE A 17 -6.94 14.34 -1.84
C ILE A 17 -7.78 15.16 -0.86
N TYR A 18 -7.24 15.55 0.30
CA TYR A 18 -8.02 16.22 1.34
C TYR A 18 -8.23 17.72 1.09
N TYR A 19 -7.19 18.45 0.69
CA TYR A 19 -7.25 19.89 0.47
C TYR A 19 -7.43 20.29 -1.00
N GLY A 20 -7.09 19.43 -1.96
CA GLY A 20 -7.19 19.72 -3.39
C GLY A 20 -8.57 19.42 -3.97
N LEU A 21 -9.18 18.27 -3.64
CA LEU A 21 -10.50 17.87 -4.15
C LEU A 21 -11.65 18.86 -3.85
N PRO A 22 -11.67 19.58 -2.72
CA PRO A 22 -12.70 20.61 -2.47
C PRO A 22 -12.74 21.72 -3.53
N GLN A 23 -11.61 22.04 -4.19
CA GLN A 23 -11.59 23.02 -5.29
C GLN A 23 -12.40 22.57 -6.52
N PHE A 24 -12.67 21.27 -6.61
CA PHE A 24 -13.49 20.65 -7.65
C PHE A 24 -14.89 20.29 -7.15
N GLY A 25 -15.29 20.75 -5.96
CA GLY A 25 -16.60 20.49 -5.35
C GLY A 25 -16.73 19.12 -4.69
N ILE A 26 -15.62 18.40 -4.48
CA ILE A 26 -15.61 17.09 -3.82
C ILE A 26 -15.02 17.25 -2.42
N GLU A 27 -15.87 17.23 -1.41
CA GLU A 27 -15.47 17.28 -0.01
C GLU A 27 -15.45 15.86 0.56
N LEU A 28 -14.31 15.48 1.15
CA LEU A 28 -14.13 14.19 1.79
C LEU A 28 -13.80 14.39 3.26
N ASP A 29 -14.46 13.62 4.11
CA ASP A 29 -14.04 13.52 5.50
C ASP A 29 -12.59 13.00 5.60
N PRO A 30 -11.86 13.33 6.69
CA PRO A 30 -10.46 12.94 6.87
C PRO A 30 -10.19 11.43 6.70
N ILE A 31 -11.07 10.59 7.24
CA ILE A 31 -10.90 9.12 7.22
C ILE A 31 -11.00 8.57 5.79
N PRO A 32 -12.08 8.81 5.02
CA PRO A 32 -12.13 8.34 3.64
C PRO A 32 -11.03 8.95 2.76
N ALA A 33 -10.65 10.21 2.96
CA ALA A 33 -9.51 10.82 2.26
C ALA A 33 -8.20 10.05 2.52
N ALA A 34 -7.92 9.71 3.78
CA ALA A 34 -6.76 8.90 4.15
C ALA A 34 -6.81 7.48 3.58
N MET A 35 -7.97 6.82 3.66
CA MET A 35 -8.16 5.48 3.10
C MET A 35 -7.86 5.46 1.61
N ILE A 36 -8.37 6.43 0.85
CA ILE A 36 -8.13 6.52 -0.59
C ILE A 36 -6.64 6.74 -0.86
N GLY A 37 -6.01 7.74 -0.23
CA GLY A 37 -4.60 8.04 -0.47
C GLY A 37 -3.66 6.89 -0.14
N LEU A 38 -3.83 6.29 1.04
CA LEU A 38 -3.03 5.13 1.48
C LEU A 38 -3.26 3.91 0.58
N SER A 39 -4.51 3.65 0.18
CA SER A 39 -4.83 2.49 -0.67
C SER A 39 -4.23 2.65 -2.05
N LEU A 40 -4.34 3.84 -2.65
CA LEU A 40 -3.81 4.10 -3.98
C LEU A 40 -2.28 3.96 -3.99
N ASN A 41 -1.62 4.53 -2.98
CA ASN A 41 -0.18 4.42 -2.81
C ASN A 41 0.26 2.95 -2.65
N THR A 42 -0.31 2.26 -1.66
CA THR A 42 0.03 0.87 -1.35
C THR A 42 -0.25 -0.06 -2.52
N ALA A 43 -1.36 0.12 -3.24
CA ALA A 43 -1.70 -0.68 -4.41
C ALA A 43 -0.64 -0.55 -5.52
N ALA A 44 -0.05 0.64 -5.70
CA ALA A 44 1.02 0.82 -6.68
C ALA A 44 2.29 0.05 -6.32
N TYR A 45 2.68 0.04 -5.04
CA TYR A 45 3.82 -0.75 -4.56
C TYR A 45 3.53 -2.26 -4.65
N ALA A 46 2.35 -2.70 -4.17
CA ALA A 46 1.96 -4.10 -4.20
C ALA A 46 1.88 -4.66 -5.63
N ALA A 47 1.34 -3.89 -6.59
CA ALA A 47 1.28 -4.28 -8.00
C ALA A 47 2.68 -4.51 -8.58
N GLU A 48 3.63 -3.63 -8.27
CA GLU A 48 5.02 -3.80 -8.73
C GLU A 48 5.69 -5.01 -8.07
N THR A 49 5.47 -5.23 -6.77
CA THR A 49 5.99 -6.40 -6.06
C THR A 49 5.47 -7.70 -6.67
N LEU A 50 4.17 -7.78 -6.97
CA LEU A 50 3.57 -8.96 -7.63
C LEU A 50 4.14 -9.16 -9.04
N ARG A 51 4.28 -8.08 -9.83
CA ARG A 51 4.88 -8.13 -11.16
C ARG A 51 6.33 -8.65 -11.10
N ALA A 52 7.12 -8.12 -10.17
CA ALA A 52 8.51 -8.51 -9.97
C ALA A 52 8.61 -9.98 -9.51
N ALA A 53 7.73 -10.43 -8.62
CA ALA A 53 7.72 -11.81 -8.15
C ALA A 53 7.38 -12.79 -9.28
N ILE A 54 6.41 -12.48 -10.14
CA ILE A 54 6.10 -13.29 -11.33
C ILE A 54 7.30 -13.31 -12.29
N ALA A 55 7.92 -12.16 -12.54
CA ALA A 55 9.07 -12.03 -13.44
C ALA A 55 10.34 -12.72 -12.92
N SER A 56 10.46 -12.92 -11.60
CA SER A 56 11.59 -13.63 -10.99
C SER A 56 11.53 -15.16 -11.13
N ILE A 57 10.40 -15.72 -11.57
CA ILE A 57 10.28 -17.16 -11.77
C ILE A 57 11.11 -17.57 -12.98
N ASP A 58 11.92 -18.62 -12.79
CA ASP A 58 12.83 -19.13 -13.80
C ASP A 58 12.10 -19.49 -15.10
N LYS A 59 12.69 -19.12 -16.24
CA LYS A 59 12.10 -19.39 -17.57
C LYS A 59 11.95 -20.88 -17.84
N GLY A 60 12.80 -21.73 -17.25
CA GLY A 60 12.70 -23.18 -17.32
C GLY A 60 11.38 -23.72 -16.76
N GLN A 61 10.72 -23.04 -15.81
CA GLN A 61 9.38 -23.45 -15.34
C GLN A 61 8.32 -23.29 -16.44
N TRP A 62 8.46 -22.26 -17.27
CA TRP A 62 7.57 -22.02 -18.41
C TRP A 62 7.82 -23.04 -19.52
N GLU A 63 9.10 -23.31 -19.82
CA GLU A 63 9.53 -24.27 -20.83
C GLU A 63 9.16 -25.71 -20.43
N ALA A 64 9.32 -26.09 -19.17
CA ALA A 64 8.93 -27.39 -18.64
C ALA A 64 7.42 -27.61 -18.72
N ALA A 65 6.62 -26.61 -18.34
CA ALA A 65 5.17 -26.67 -18.43
C ALA A 65 4.68 -26.78 -19.89
N ALA A 66 5.30 -26.03 -20.80
CA ALA A 66 5.03 -26.13 -22.24
C ALA A 66 5.41 -27.51 -22.80
N SER A 67 6.52 -28.10 -22.34
CA SER A 67 7.00 -29.42 -22.78
C SER A 67 6.05 -30.56 -22.40
N ILE A 68 5.29 -30.42 -21.31
CA ILE A 68 4.25 -31.38 -20.90
C ILE A 68 2.85 -31.00 -21.41
N GLY A 69 2.77 -30.07 -22.38
CA GLY A 69 1.53 -29.71 -23.07
C GLY A 69 0.59 -28.78 -22.30
N MET A 70 1.07 -28.07 -21.26
CA MET A 70 0.22 -27.13 -20.52
C MET A 70 -0.06 -25.86 -21.34
N THR A 71 -1.31 -25.39 -21.30
CA THR A 71 -1.66 -24.08 -21.85
C THR A 71 -1.11 -22.95 -20.99
N PRO A 72 -0.89 -21.74 -21.52
CA PRO A 72 -0.38 -20.60 -20.74
C PRO A 72 -1.18 -20.32 -19.46
N TRP A 73 -2.51 -20.53 -19.52
CA TRP A 73 -3.37 -20.39 -18.35
C TRP A 73 -3.14 -21.48 -17.29
N GLN A 74 -2.96 -22.72 -17.71
CA GLN A 74 -2.62 -23.82 -16.81
C GLN A 74 -1.25 -23.60 -16.18
N THR A 75 -0.25 -23.20 -16.97
CA THR A 75 1.10 -22.88 -16.50
C THR A 75 1.07 -21.77 -15.47
N MET A 76 0.37 -20.67 -15.78
CA MET A 76 0.21 -19.55 -14.87
C MET A 76 -0.42 -19.98 -13.54
N ARG A 77 -1.57 -20.68 -13.59
CA ARG A 77 -2.33 -21.04 -12.38
C ARG A 77 -1.66 -22.11 -11.53
N ARG A 78 -1.02 -23.11 -12.14
CA ARG A 78 -0.54 -24.32 -11.46
C ARG A 78 0.96 -24.29 -11.14
N ALA A 79 1.76 -23.61 -11.94
CA ALA A 79 3.21 -23.55 -11.75
C ALA A 79 3.66 -22.16 -11.27
N ILE A 80 3.35 -21.11 -12.03
CA ILE A 80 3.95 -19.79 -11.84
C ILE A 80 3.37 -19.05 -10.64
N LEU A 81 2.03 -18.91 -10.53
CA LEU A 81 1.39 -18.17 -9.44
C LEU A 81 1.72 -18.73 -8.04
N PRO A 82 1.70 -20.06 -7.79
CA PRO A 82 2.07 -20.59 -6.48
C PRO A 82 3.53 -20.28 -6.09
N GLN A 83 4.45 -20.29 -7.06
CA GLN A 83 5.86 -19.95 -6.82
C GLN A 83 6.03 -18.44 -6.60
N ALA A 84 5.43 -17.62 -7.47
CA ALA A 84 5.47 -16.17 -7.38
C ALA A 84 4.83 -15.67 -6.08
N ALA A 85 3.76 -16.31 -5.60
CA ALA A 85 3.14 -15.98 -4.31
C ALA A 85 4.13 -16.16 -3.15
N ARG A 86 4.89 -17.26 -3.12
CA ARG A 86 5.92 -17.48 -2.08
C ARG A 86 7.02 -16.42 -2.13
N VAL A 87 7.41 -15.99 -3.33
CA VAL A 87 8.41 -14.92 -3.52
C VAL A 87 7.85 -13.54 -3.14
N ALA A 88 6.58 -13.27 -3.42
CA ALA A 88 5.93 -12.00 -3.14
C ALA A 88 5.61 -11.79 -1.65
N LEU A 89 5.42 -12.88 -0.88
CA LEU A 89 5.01 -12.79 0.52
C LEU A 89 5.95 -11.95 1.40
N PRO A 90 7.28 -12.19 1.45
CA PRO A 90 8.17 -11.37 2.27
C PRO A 90 8.14 -9.85 1.94
N PRO A 91 8.27 -9.41 0.67
CA PRO A 91 8.23 -7.98 0.36
C PRO A 91 6.84 -7.34 0.56
N LEU A 92 5.75 -8.09 0.34
CA LEU A 92 4.40 -7.62 0.67
C LEU A 92 4.23 -7.40 2.18
N SER A 93 4.75 -8.32 3.01
CA SER A 93 4.75 -8.15 4.47
C SER A 93 5.55 -6.92 4.91
N ASN A 94 6.71 -6.67 4.29
CA ASN A 94 7.49 -5.46 4.56
C ASN A 94 6.72 -4.19 4.16
N SER A 95 6.01 -4.23 3.04
CA SER A 95 5.15 -3.13 2.59
C SER A 95 3.97 -2.91 3.53
N PHE A 96 3.38 -3.98 4.07
CA PHE A 96 2.32 -3.90 5.09
C PHE A 96 2.81 -3.24 6.38
N ILE A 97 3.98 -3.62 6.89
CA ILE A 97 4.59 -2.98 8.06
C ILE A 97 4.84 -1.49 7.79
N SER A 98 5.27 -1.15 6.57
CA SER A 98 5.47 0.24 6.17
C SER A 98 4.15 1.00 6.12
N LEU A 99 3.09 0.41 5.55
CA LEU A 99 1.75 0.98 5.56
C LEU A 99 1.26 1.29 6.98
N VAL A 100 1.48 0.39 7.94
CA VAL A 100 1.12 0.64 9.35
C VAL A 100 1.82 1.90 9.87
N LYS A 101 3.10 2.11 9.55
CA LYS A 101 3.82 3.35 9.90
C LYS A 101 3.26 4.56 9.15
N ASP A 102 3.02 4.41 7.85
CA ASP A 102 2.51 5.47 6.97
C ASP A 102 1.11 5.93 7.36
N THR A 103 0.30 5.07 8.01
CA THR A 103 -0.97 5.51 8.59
C THR A 103 -0.77 6.70 9.52
N SER A 104 0.39 6.82 10.19
CA SER A 104 0.69 7.96 11.06
C SER A 104 0.74 9.30 10.31
N LEU A 105 1.05 9.30 9.02
CA LEU A 105 1.02 10.50 8.19
C LEU A 105 -0.40 11.02 7.98
N ALA A 106 -1.43 10.19 8.12
CA ALA A 106 -2.82 10.66 8.01
C ALA A 106 -3.21 11.69 9.09
N ALA A 107 -2.47 11.80 10.19
CA ALA A 107 -2.68 12.83 11.21
C ALA A 107 -2.49 14.25 10.64
N THR A 108 -1.69 14.38 9.57
CA THR A 108 -1.44 15.66 8.88
C THR A 108 -2.67 16.19 8.15
N ILE A 109 -3.63 15.32 7.81
CA ILE A 109 -4.93 15.67 7.22
C ILE A 109 -6.07 15.52 8.23
N GLN A 110 -5.78 15.81 9.51
CA GLN A 110 -6.75 15.91 10.61
C GLN A 110 -7.41 14.57 11.04
N VAL A 111 -6.96 13.42 10.53
CA VAL A 111 -7.42 12.12 11.01
C VAL A 111 -7.06 11.94 12.49
N PRO A 112 -8.01 11.67 13.39
CA PRO A 112 -7.72 11.31 14.78
C PRO A 112 -6.93 9.99 14.81
N GLN A 113 -5.81 9.96 15.53
CA GLN A 113 -4.97 8.76 15.63
C GLN A 113 -4.63 8.41 17.07
N LEU A 114 -4.10 7.20 17.29
CA LEU A 114 -3.58 6.75 18.57
C LEU A 114 -2.66 7.79 19.22
N PHE A 115 -1.76 8.42 18.46
CA PHE A 115 -0.88 9.48 18.99
C PHE A 115 -1.65 10.75 19.39
N ARG A 116 -2.65 11.17 18.59
CA ARG A 116 -3.51 12.31 18.95
C ARG A 116 -4.37 12.00 20.17
N GLN A 117 -4.84 10.77 20.32
CA GLN A 117 -5.56 10.31 21.51
C GLN A 117 -4.63 10.25 22.73
N ALA A 118 -3.40 9.75 22.58
CA ALA A 118 -2.40 9.76 23.64
C ALA A 118 -2.09 11.18 24.11
N LEU A 119 -1.86 12.13 23.19
CA LEU A 119 -1.67 13.55 23.52
C LEU A 119 -2.90 14.17 24.17
N LEU A 120 -4.11 13.84 23.72
CA LEU A 120 -5.34 14.33 24.34
C LEU A 120 -5.48 13.81 25.77
N ILE A 121 -5.16 12.54 26.02
CA ILE A 121 -5.13 11.97 27.37
C ILE A 121 -4.06 12.68 28.21
N THR A 122 -2.81 12.76 27.75
CA THR A 122 -1.72 13.47 28.47
C THR A 122 -2.07 14.93 28.75
N SER A 123 -2.72 15.64 27.82
CA SER A 123 -3.15 17.04 28.01
C SER A 123 -4.30 17.20 29.01
N ARG A 124 -5.13 16.16 29.20
CA ARG A 124 -6.18 16.14 30.23
C ARG A 124 -5.59 15.82 31.60
N THR A 125 -4.52 15.04 31.65
CA THR A 125 -3.87 14.58 32.88
C THR A 125 -2.65 15.44 33.25
N LEU A 126 -2.76 16.78 33.29
CA LEU A 126 -1.70 17.73 33.68
C LEU A 126 -1.12 17.48 35.11
N GLU A 127 -0.47 16.34 35.35
CA GLU A 127 0.23 15.92 36.59
C GLU A 127 1.69 15.52 36.26
N VAL A 128 2.34 16.17 35.31
CA VAL A 128 3.78 15.93 35.05
C VAL A 128 4.65 17.15 35.38
N PHE A 129 4.08 18.31 35.76
CA PHE A 129 4.88 19.48 36.18
C PHE A 129 4.27 20.31 37.34
N THR A 130 3.69 19.65 38.34
CA THR A 130 3.59 20.16 39.72
C THR A 130 3.82 19.00 40.67
#